data_AF-A0AA46C7Q9-F1
#
_entry.id   AF-A0AA46C7Q9-F1
#
_cell.length_a   1.000
_cell.length_b   1.000
_cell.length_c   1.000
_cell.angle_alpha   90.00
_cell.angle_beta   90.00
_cell.angle_gamma   90.00
#
_symmetry.space_group_name_H-M   'P 1'
#
loop_
_entity.id
_entity.type
_entity.pdbx_description
1 polymer ?
#
loop_
_entity_poly.entity_id
_entity_poly.type
_entity_poly.pdbx_seq_one_letter_code
_entity_poly.pdbx_strand_id
1 'polypeptide(L)'
;MWKRNGLSIVLLFLLLCFFGGQVWTGFLAHNQELADKHRATLDLWNYLHSGHFVSATFENWESEFLQMGMYVLLTVSLRQKGSAESRPLDEAQEKQRIEAGTTPWAVRKGGIWKTLYGHSLAIAFGALFLMSFSLHLAGSWRAEVDEQVALGQPAPTCWEHLWSSSFWFESFQNWQSEFLAVLSLVILTIFLRQKDSPQSKPLAAPHSQTGD
;
A
#
# COMPACT_ATOMS: atom_id res chain seq x y z
N MET A 1 4.86 6.04 26.86
CA MET A 1 5.10 5.35 25.57
C MET A 1 3.78 5.05 24.85
N TRP A 2 2.86 4.32 25.48
CA TRP A 2 1.55 3.95 24.89
C TRP A 2 0.69 5.14 24.43
N LYS A 3 0.54 6.20 25.24
CA LYS A 3 -0.20 7.42 24.83
C LYS A 3 0.45 8.21 23.69
N ARG A 4 1.76 8.03 23.45
CA ARG A 4 2.52 8.79 22.44
C ARG A 4 2.60 8.06 21.11
N ASN A 5 2.78 6.74 21.15
CA ASN A 5 3.05 5.91 19.97
C ASN A 5 2.09 4.70 19.88
N GLY A 6 0.94 4.73 20.57
CA GLY A 6 0.03 3.59 20.65
C GLY A 6 -0.46 3.13 19.29
N LEU A 7 -0.83 4.07 18.41
CA LEU A 7 -1.30 3.75 17.06
C LEU A 7 -0.26 2.97 16.25
N SER A 8 0.99 3.46 16.18
CA SER A 8 2.05 2.79 15.42
C SER A 8 2.47 1.45 16.04
N ILE A 9 2.49 1.33 17.37
CA ILE A 9 2.79 0.06 18.06
C ILE A 9 1.71 -0.98 17.74
N VAL A 10 0.43 -0.62 17.82
CA VAL A 10 -0.67 -1.53 17.52
C VAL A 10 -0.67 -1.93 16.05
N LEU A 11 -0.48 -0.97 15.14
CA LEU A 11 -0.39 -1.27 13.70
C LEU A 11 0.80 -2.18 13.38
N LEU A 12 1.97 -1.95 13.99
CA LEU A 12 3.13 -2.83 13.83
C LEU A 12 2.86 -4.22 14.39
N PHE A 13 2.22 -4.32 15.56
CA PHE A 13 1.84 -5.61 16.13
C PHE A 13 0.88 -6.38 15.21
N LEU A 14 -0.17 -5.72 14.71
CA LEU A 14 -1.13 -6.31 13.77
C LEU A 14 -0.44 -6.75 12.47
N LEU A 15 0.44 -5.91 11.91
CA LEU A 15 1.25 -6.27 10.76
C LEU A 15 2.06 -7.54 11.01
N LEU A 16 2.79 -7.62 12.13
CA LEU A 16 3.60 -8.80 12.46
C LEU A 16 2.74 -10.05 12.70
N CYS A 17 1.57 -9.90 13.33
CA CYS A 17 0.63 -11.00 13.52
C CYS A 17 0.10 -11.53 12.20
N PHE A 18 -0.39 -10.67 11.30
CA PHE A 18 -0.94 -11.10 10.02
C PHE A 18 0.14 -11.55 9.04
N PHE A 19 1.32 -10.92 9.03
CA PHE A 19 2.46 -11.36 8.26
C PHE A 19 2.95 -12.75 8.73
N GLY A 20 3.04 -12.97 10.04
CA GLY A 20 3.32 -14.30 10.60
C GLY A 20 2.25 -15.33 10.22
N GLY A 21 0.98 -14.93 10.23
CA GLY A 21 -0.14 -15.73 9.73
C GLY A 21 0.05 -16.13 8.27
N GLN A 22 0.28 -15.16 7.38
CA GLN A 22 0.53 -15.37 5.95
C GLN A 22 1.72 -16.31 5.71
N VAL A 23 2.84 -16.11 6.42
CA VAL A 23 4.01 -17.01 6.33
C VAL A 23 3.62 -18.44 6.68
N TRP A 24 2.94 -18.64 7.80
CA TRP A 24 2.60 -19.99 8.28
C TRP A 24 1.54 -20.67 7.42
N THR A 25 0.42 -20.00 7.15
CA THR A 25 -0.67 -20.59 6.37
C THR A 25 -0.28 -20.76 4.91
N GLY A 26 0.46 -19.81 4.36
CA GLY A 26 0.99 -19.90 3.00
C GLY A 26 2.00 -21.04 2.86
N PHE A 27 2.88 -21.25 3.85
CA PHE A 27 3.82 -22.38 3.86
C PHE A 27 3.07 -23.72 3.79
N LEU A 28 2.04 -23.89 4.63
CA LEU A 28 1.25 -25.11 4.67
C LEU A 28 0.45 -25.32 3.38
N ALA A 29 -0.23 -24.28 2.90
CA ALA A 29 -1.04 -24.36 1.68
C ALA A 29 -0.19 -24.67 0.44
N HIS A 30 0.97 -24.03 0.30
CA HIS A 30 1.85 -24.28 -0.84
C HIS A 30 2.45 -25.69 -0.80
N ASN A 31 2.85 -26.18 0.38
CA ASN A 31 3.32 -27.56 0.50
C ASN A 31 2.23 -28.60 0.25
N GLN A 32 0.98 -28.32 0.62
CA GLN A 32 -0.17 -29.14 0.26
C GLN A 32 -0.31 -29.23 -1.27
N GLU A 33 -0.27 -28.08 -1.95
CA GLU A 33 -0.37 -28.03 -3.42
C GLU A 33 0.79 -28.79 -4.10
N LEU A 34 2.02 -28.63 -3.60
CA LEU A 34 3.18 -29.38 -4.09
C LEU A 34 2.99 -30.88 -3.91
N ALA A 35 2.50 -31.32 -2.75
CA ALA A 35 2.24 -32.74 -2.47
C ALA A 35 1.15 -33.32 -3.38
N ASP A 36 0.06 -32.57 -3.60
CA ASP A 36 -1.03 -32.95 -4.51
C ASP A 36 -0.56 -33.05 -5.97
N LYS A 37 0.41 -32.20 -6.36
CA LYS A 37 1.11 -32.25 -7.66
C LYS A 37 2.27 -33.26 -7.68
N HIS A 38 2.43 -34.10 -6.65
CA HIS A 38 3.53 -35.06 -6.48
C HIS A 38 4.95 -34.45 -6.58
N ARG A 39 5.10 -33.19 -6.18
CA ARG A 39 6.38 -32.46 -6.11
C ARG A 39 6.95 -32.50 -4.69
N ALA A 40 8.25 -32.28 -4.58
CA ALA A 40 8.92 -32.19 -3.28
C ALA A 40 8.44 -30.95 -2.52
N THR A 41 8.04 -31.12 -1.26
CA THR A 41 7.70 -30.02 -0.36
C THR A 41 8.93 -29.20 -0.01
N LEU A 42 8.74 -27.92 0.26
CA LEU A 42 9.77 -27.01 0.73
C LEU A 42 9.85 -27.02 2.25
N ASP A 43 11.02 -26.72 2.80
CA ASP A 43 11.13 -26.25 4.18
C ASP A 43 10.78 -24.77 4.26
N LEU A 44 10.67 -24.24 5.49
CA LEU A 44 10.25 -22.86 5.71
C LEU A 44 11.20 -21.84 5.06
N TRP A 45 12.51 -22.11 5.10
CA TRP A 45 13.51 -21.19 4.56
C TRP A 45 13.40 -21.05 3.04
N ASN A 46 13.29 -22.19 2.34
CA ASN A 46 13.11 -22.22 0.90
C ASN A 46 11.74 -21.65 0.50
N TYR A 47 10.70 -21.86 1.30
CA TYR A 47 9.39 -21.25 1.08
C TYR A 47 9.45 -19.71 1.14
N LEU A 48 10.13 -19.12 2.12
CA LEU A 48 10.27 -17.67 2.23
C LEU A 48 11.02 -17.02 1.06
N HIS A 49 11.79 -17.80 0.30
CA HIS A 49 12.51 -17.35 -0.90
C HIS A 49 11.87 -17.86 -2.20
N SER A 50 10.73 -18.53 -2.11
CA SER A 50 9.98 -19.04 -3.27
C SER A 50 9.31 -17.90 -4.02
N GLY A 51 9.08 -18.12 -5.33
CA GLY A 51 8.28 -17.19 -6.13
C GLY A 51 6.89 -16.97 -5.54
N HIS A 52 6.25 -18.05 -5.07
CA HIS A 52 4.92 -18.02 -4.46
C HIS A 52 4.83 -17.05 -3.27
N PHE A 53 5.74 -17.16 -2.29
CA PHE A 53 5.70 -16.29 -1.10
C PHE A 53 6.05 -14.83 -1.43
N VAL A 54 7.10 -14.63 -2.23
CA VAL A 54 7.58 -13.29 -2.60
C VAL A 54 6.51 -12.57 -3.43
N SER A 55 5.90 -13.24 -4.41
CA SER A 55 4.83 -12.69 -5.23
C SER A 55 3.66 -12.23 -4.36
N ALA A 56 3.07 -13.15 -3.59
CA ALA A 56 1.89 -12.85 -2.77
C ALA A 56 2.14 -11.74 -1.74
N THR A 57 3.35 -11.63 -1.18
CA THR A 57 3.68 -10.57 -0.23
C THR A 57 3.77 -9.22 -0.93
N PHE A 58 4.55 -9.14 -1.99
CA PHE A 58 4.87 -7.86 -2.62
C PHE A 58 3.79 -7.38 -3.58
N GLU A 59 2.94 -8.26 -4.11
CA GLU A 59 1.71 -7.92 -4.83
C GLU A 59 0.79 -7.05 -3.95
N ASN A 60 0.57 -7.47 -2.69
CA ASN A 60 -0.22 -6.71 -1.71
C ASN A 60 0.48 -5.41 -1.27
N TRP A 61 1.79 -5.45 -1.02
CA TRP A 61 2.50 -4.24 -0.56
C TRP A 61 2.61 -3.20 -1.67
N GLU A 62 2.78 -3.64 -2.92
CA GLU A 62 2.76 -2.79 -4.10
C GLU A 62 1.45 -2.00 -4.18
N SER A 63 0.30 -2.66 -4.07
CA SER A 63 -1.02 -2.00 -4.16
C SER A 63 -1.23 -0.98 -3.05
N GLU A 64 -0.86 -1.32 -1.81
CA GLU A 64 -0.95 -0.44 -0.63
C GLU A 64 -0.09 0.81 -0.78
N PHE A 65 1.16 0.68 -1.23
CA PHE A 65 2.03 1.84 -1.45
C PHE A 65 1.60 2.68 -2.65
N LEU A 66 1.11 2.04 -3.72
CA LEU A 66 0.54 2.75 -4.87
C LEU A 66 -0.69 3.56 -4.44
N GLN A 67 -1.62 2.92 -3.72
CA GLN A 67 -2.85 3.53 -3.24
C GLN A 67 -2.54 4.73 -2.36
N MET A 68 -1.71 4.57 -1.32
CA MET A 68 -1.38 5.65 -0.40
C MET A 68 -0.58 6.76 -1.09
N GLY A 69 0.38 6.41 -1.94
CA GLY A 69 1.17 7.38 -2.72
C GLY A 69 0.30 8.21 -3.66
N MET A 70 -0.59 7.55 -4.42
CA MET A 70 -1.53 8.21 -5.32
C MET A 70 -2.52 9.07 -4.54
N TYR A 71 -2.99 8.60 -3.39
CA TYR A 71 -3.90 9.37 -2.56
C TYR A 71 -3.26 10.67 -2.06
N VAL A 72 -2.01 10.60 -1.59
CA VAL A 72 -1.22 11.78 -1.21
C VAL A 72 -1.08 12.74 -2.38
N LEU A 73 -0.74 12.25 -3.59
CA LEU A 73 -0.54 13.11 -4.77
C LEU A 73 -1.85 13.73 -5.28
N LEU A 74 -2.92 12.95 -5.37
CA LEU A 74 -4.22 13.39 -5.87
C LEU A 74 -4.85 14.44 -4.95
N THR A 75 -4.70 14.30 -3.64
CA THR A 75 -5.22 15.27 -2.66
C THR A 75 -4.48 16.61 -2.68
N VAL A 76 -3.32 16.70 -3.35
CA VAL A 76 -2.64 17.99 -3.63
C VAL A 76 -3.41 18.83 -4.67
N SER A 77 -4.02 18.21 -5.68
CA SER A 77 -4.66 18.95 -6.78
C SER A 77 -6.18 18.84 -6.79
N LEU A 78 -6.73 17.70 -6.39
CA LEU A 78 -8.16 17.42 -6.45
C LEU A 78 -8.86 17.85 -5.16
N ARG A 79 -10.16 18.14 -5.31
CA ARG A 79 -11.07 18.49 -4.22
C ARG A 79 -12.38 17.74 -4.39
N GLN A 80 -12.94 17.26 -3.28
CA GLN A 80 -14.23 16.55 -3.25
C GLN A 80 -15.14 17.21 -2.22
N LYS A 81 -16.17 17.90 -2.71
CA LYS A 81 -17.16 18.56 -1.85
C LYS A 81 -17.78 17.56 -0.87
N GLY A 82 -17.78 17.93 0.40
CA GLY A 82 -18.43 17.20 1.48
C GLY A 82 -17.54 16.14 2.15
N SER A 83 -16.42 15.73 1.54
CA SER A 83 -15.58 14.67 2.07
C SER A 83 -14.75 15.16 3.26
N ALA A 84 -14.58 14.32 4.29
CA ALA A 84 -13.68 14.62 5.41
C ALA A 84 -12.21 14.64 4.98
N GLU A 85 -11.89 13.81 3.98
CA GLU A 85 -10.52 13.60 3.51
C GLU A 85 -10.07 14.61 2.45
N SER A 86 -10.93 15.58 2.12
CA SER A 86 -10.61 16.61 1.14
C SER A 86 -10.37 17.95 1.81
N ARG A 87 -9.38 18.69 1.31
CA ARG A 87 -9.17 20.07 1.72
C ARG A 87 -10.36 20.96 1.32
N PRO A 88 -10.55 22.12 1.96
CA PRO A 88 -11.58 23.07 1.57
C PRO A 88 -11.55 23.39 0.07
N LEU A 89 -12.73 23.63 -0.51
CA LEU A 89 -12.87 24.00 -1.93
C LEU A 89 -12.27 25.37 -2.22
N ASP A 90 -12.38 26.28 -1.26
CA ASP A 90 -11.77 27.60 -1.30
C ASP A 90 -10.45 27.57 -0.52
N GLU A 91 -9.35 27.84 -1.21
CA GLU A 91 -8.01 27.87 -0.61
C GLU A 91 -7.90 28.92 0.49
N ALA A 92 -8.70 30.00 0.46
CA ALA A 92 -8.71 31.00 1.53
C ALA A 92 -9.23 30.44 2.87
N GLN A 93 -9.94 29.31 2.85
CA GLN A 93 -10.42 28.62 4.04
C GLN A 93 -9.41 27.62 4.59
N GLU A 94 -8.32 27.34 3.85
CA GLU A 94 -7.27 26.42 4.27
C GLU A 94 -6.44 27.02 5.41
N LYS A 95 -6.60 26.49 6.62
CA LYS A 95 -5.86 26.94 7.80
C LYS A 95 -4.64 26.04 8.03
N GLN A 96 -3.45 26.59 7.82
CA GLN A 96 -2.22 25.92 8.22
C GLN A 96 -2.03 26.00 9.74
N ARG A 97 -2.28 24.89 10.44
CA ARG A 97 -1.94 24.76 11.86
C ARG A 97 -0.51 24.25 11.99
N ILE A 98 0.42 25.14 12.37
CA ILE A 98 1.81 24.78 12.67
C ILE A 98 2.02 24.96 14.18
N GLU A 99 2.41 23.88 14.85
CA GLU A 99 2.73 23.95 16.29
C GLU A 99 4.08 24.64 16.52
N ALA A 100 4.22 25.32 17.66
CA ALA A 100 5.47 25.96 18.04
C ALA A 100 6.57 24.91 18.24
N GLY A 101 7.69 25.09 17.54
CA GLY A 101 8.79 24.12 17.57
C GLY A 101 9.94 24.51 16.65
N THR A 102 10.98 23.67 16.64
CA THR A 102 12.13 23.87 15.77
C THR A 102 11.75 23.56 14.33
N THR A 103 11.72 24.57 13.46
CA THR A 103 11.50 24.39 12.01
C THR A 103 12.48 23.36 11.45
N PRO A 104 12.07 22.37 10.64
CA PRO A 104 12.96 21.35 10.10
C PRO A 104 14.20 21.94 9.40
N TRP A 105 15.36 21.31 9.58
CA TRP A 105 16.64 21.84 9.08
C TRP A 105 16.63 22.06 7.56
N ALA A 106 16.00 21.16 6.81
CA ALA A 106 15.92 21.21 5.36
C ALA A 106 15.16 22.46 4.88
N VAL A 107 14.11 22.86 5.61
CA VAL A 107 13.37 24.09 5.37
C VAL A 107 14.23 25.31 5.70
N ARG A 108 14.98 25.29 6.81
CA ARG A 108 15.88 26.39 7.19
C ARG A 108 17.04 26.57 6.21
N LYS A 109 17.58 25.48 5.66
CA LYS A 109 18.66 25.52 4.65
C LYS A 109 18.19 26.08 3.31
N GLY A 110 16.92 25.91 2.96
CA GLY A 110 16.37 26.38 1.68
C GLY A 110 16.91 25.63 0.47
N GLY A 111 16.65 26.18 -0.72
CA GLY A 111 17.09 25.61 -2.00
C GLY A 111 16.63 24.16 -2.22
N ILE A 112 17.53 23.33 -2.75
CA ILE A 112 17.27 21.92 -3.08
C ILE A 112 16.81 21.08 -1.88
N TRP A 113 17.31 21.37 -0.67
CA TRP A 113 16.95 20.62 0.54
C TRP A 113 15.50 20.84 0.92
N LYS A 114 15.01 22.08 0.80
CA LYS A 114 13.60 22.41 1.03
C LYS A 114 12.70 21.71 0.00
N THR A 115 13.10 21.72 -1.27
CA THR A 115 12.34 21.04 -2.34
C THR A 115 12.28 19.53 -2.09
N LEU A 116 13.41 18.89 -1.84
CA LEU A 116 13.45 17.45 -1.57
C LEU A 116 12.62 17.08 -0.34
N TYR A 117 12.75 17.85 0.75
CA TYR A 117 11.95 17.64 1.95
C TYR A 117 10.45 17.84 1.70
N GLY A 118 10.07 18.84 0.89
CA GLY A 118 8.68 19.10 0.52
C GLY A 118 8.03 17.97 -0.29
N HIS A 119 8.82 17.21 -1.06
CA HIS A 119 8.34 16.04 -1.82
C HIS A 119 8.69 14.70 -1.17
N SER A 120 9.30 14.71 0.03
CA SER A 120 9.87 13.50 0.64
C SER A 120 8.87 12.37 0.88
N LEU A 121 7.62 12.69 1.24
CA LEU A 121 6.58 11.67 1.44
C LEU A 121 6.21 10.96 0.14
N ALA A 122 6.00 11.72 -0.94
CA ALA A 122 5.72 11.16 -2.26
C ALA A 122 6.91 10.35 -2.79
N ILE A 123 8.14 10.84 -2.57
CA ILE A 123 9.37 10.12 -2.92
C ILE A 123 9.47 8.81 -2.15
N ALA A 124 9.17 8.81 -0.84
CA ALA A 124 9.23 7.62 0.00
C ALA A 124 8.22 6.56 -0.47
N PHE A 125 6.94 6.95 -0.67
CA PHE A 125 5.93 6.02 -1.20
C PHE A 125 6.27 5.54 -2.61
N GLY A 126 6.76 6.42 -3.49
CA GLY A 126 7.22 6.02 -4.82
C GLY A 126 8.37 5.01 -4.78
N ALA A 127 9.34 5.19 -3.88
CA ALA A 127 10.44 4.25 -3.71
C ALA A 127 9.96 2.90 -3.14
N LEU A 128 9.07 2.91 -2.14
CA LEU A 128 8.48 1.70 -1.57
C LEU A 128 7.62 0.94 -2.60
N PHE A 129 6.85 1.66 -3.42
CA PHE A 129 6.12 1.10 -4.55
C PHE A 129 7.07 0.46 -5.55
N LEU A 130 8.09 1.17 -6.05
CA LEU A 130 9.04 0.63 -7.03
C LEU A 130 9.79 -0.60 -6.52
N MET A 131 10.17 -0.58 -5.24
CA MET A 131 10.81 -1.73 -4.60
C MET A 131 9.85 -2.93 -4.53
N SER A 132 8.60 -2.70 -4.09
CA SER A 132 7.60 -3.76 -3.97
C SER A 132 7.21 -4.30 -5.34
N PHE A 133 6.95 -3.43 -6.33
CA PHE A 133 6.65 -3.80 -7.71
C PHE A 133 7.75 -4.67 -8.33
N SER A 134 9.02 -4.30 -8.10
CA SER A 134 10.17 -5.07 -8.61
C SER A 134 10.25 -6.46 -7.95
N LEU A 135 9.97 -6.55 -6.65
CA LEU A 135 9.99 -7.80 -5.91
C LEU A 135 8.78 -8.68 -6.25
N HIS A 136 7.61 -8.07 -6.44
CA HIS A 136 6.41 -8.74 -6.95
C HIS A 136 6.69 -9.33 -8.33
N LEU A 137 7.19 -8.53 -9.29
CA LEU A 137 7.56 -9.01 -10.62
C LEU A 137 8.55 -10.18 -10.55
N ALA A 138 9.60 -10.06 -9.73
CA ALA A 138 10.58 -11.13 -9.59
C ALA A 138 9.99 -12.40 -8.92
N GLY A 139 9.09 -12.24 -7.96
CA GLY A 139 8.39 -13.34 -7.29
C GLY A 139 7.42 -14.05 -8.22
N SER A 140 6.54 -13.29 -8.86
CA SER A 140 5.52 -13.76 -9.82
C SER A 140 6.18 -14.48 -11.00
N TRP A 141 7.22 -13.87 -11.59
CA TRP A 141 7.98 -14.51 -12.66
C TRP A 141 8.61 -15.84 -12.22
N ARG A 142 9.22 -15.90 -11.03
CA ARG A 142 9.81 -17.15 -10.52
C ARG A 142 8.75 -18.22 -10.27
N ALA A 143 7.56 -17.84 -9.79
CA ALA A 143 6.45 -18.77 -9.62
C ALA A 143 5.99 -19.35 -10.97
N GLU A 144 5.88 -18.52 -12.00
CA GLU A 144 5.53 -18.98 -13.35
C GLU A 144 6.62 -19.89 -13.93
N VAL A 145 7.90 -19.55 -13.77
CA VAL A 145 9.02 -20.41 -14.20
C VAL A 145 8.93 -21.78 -13.53
N ASP A 146 8.71 -21.83 -12.21
CA ASP A 146 8.61 -23.08 -11.44
C ASP A 146 7.43 -23.95 -11.91
N GLU A 147 6.34 -23.34 -12.36
CA GLU A 147 5.18 -24.03 -12.93
C GLU A 147 5.43 -24.51 -14.36
N GLN A 148 5.95 -23.66 -15.24
CA GLN A 148 6.23 -24.01 -16.64
C GLN A 148 7.25 -25.15 -16.74
N VAL A 149 8.31 -25.10 -15.92
CA VAL A 149 9.29 -26.19 -15.82
C VAL A 149 8.63 -27.48 -15.31
N ALA A 150 7.65 -27.40 -14.40
CA ALA A 150 6.90 -28.57 -13.94
C ALA A 150 6.12 -29.24 -15.07
N LEU A 151 5.58 -28.43 -15.99
CA LEU A 151 4.79 -28.87 -17.13
C LEU A 151 5.65 -29.29 -18.32
N GLY A 152 6.98 -29.21 -18.21
CA GLY A 152 7.91 -29.48 -19.32
C GLY A 152 7.83 -28.44 -20.45
N GLN A 153 7.32 -27.25 -20.14
CA GLN A 153 7.16 -26.13 -21.07
C GLN A 153 8.37 -25.18 -20.98
N PRO A 154 8.58 -24.32 -22.01
CA PRO A 154 9.62 -23.31 -21.96
C PRO A 154 9.33 -22.29 -20.87
N ALA A 155 10.31 -22.03 -20.00
CA ALA A 155 10.21 -20.98 -19.00
C ALA A 155 10.27 -19.59 -19.67
N PRO A 156 9.35 -18.67 -19.35
CA PRO A 156 9.38 -17.32 -19.90
C PRO A 156 10.54 -16.54 -19.32
N THR A 157 11.02 -15.56 -20.06
CA THR A 157 11.90 -14.53 -19.55
C THR A 157 11.14 -13.54 -18.66
N CYS A 158 11.83 -12.88 -17.74
CA CYS A 158 11.22 -11.82 -16.90
C CYS A 158 10.57 -10.71 -17.75
N TRP A 159 11.15 -10.41 -18.93
CA TRP A 159 10.60 -9.42 -19.85
C TRP A 159 9.27 -9.87 -20.48
N GLU A 160 9.17 -11.13 -20.88
CA GLU A 160 7.91 -11.71 -21.38
C GLU A 160 6.84 -11.72 -20.28
N HIS A 161 7.21 -12.07 -19.05
CA HIS A 161 6.28 -12.06 -17.92
C HIS A 161 5.76 -10.64 -17.61
N LEU A 162 6.63 -9.63 -17.60
CA LEU A 162 6.22 -8.25 -17.33
C LEU A 162 5.23 -7.70 -18.38
N TRP A 163 5.23 -8.24 -19.60
CA TRP A 163 4.27 -7.90 -20.65
C TRP A 163 3.13 -8.92 -20.79
N SER A 164 3.06 -9.90 -19.88
CA SER A 164 2.00 -10.91 -19.85
C SER A 164 0.70 -10.35 -19.27
N SER A 165 -0.43 -10.93 -19.67
CA SER A 165 -1.72 -10.59 -19.07
C SER A 165 -1.86 -11.09 -17.62
N SER A 166 -1.17 -12.17 -17.25
CA SER A 166 -1.23 -12.76 -15.90
C SER A 166 -0.63 -11.82 -14.86
N PHE A 167 0.57 -11.31 -15.12
CA PHE A 167 1.22 -10.35 -14.22
C PHE A 167 0.37 -9.09 -14.00
N TRP A 168 -0.16 -8.51 -15.09
CA TRP A 168 -1.01 -7.33 -14.97
C TRP A 168 -2.37 -7.64 -14.35
N PHE A 169 -2.89 -8.86 -14.49
CA PHE A 169 -4.11 -9.27 -13.80
C PHE A 169 -3.89 -9.31 -12.28
N GLU A 170 -2.76 -9.85 -11.81
CA GLU A 170 -2.30 -9.82 -10.41
C GLU A 170 -2.22 -8.38 -9.87
N SER A 171 -1.53 -7.48 -10.55
CA SER A 171 -1.47 -6.07 -10.11
C SER A 171 -2.85 -5.39 -10.17
N PHE A 172 -3.60 -5.50 -11.28
CA PHE A 172 -4.84 -4.75 -11.45
C PHE A 172 -5.97 -5.21 -10.52
N GLN A 173 -6.07 -6.51 -10.18
CA GLN A 173 -7.08 -6.97 -9.23
C GLN A 173 -6.88 -6.33 -7.85
N ASN A 174 -5.63 -6.25 -7.37
CA ASN A 174 -5.30 -5.65 -6.09
C ASN A 174 -5.50 -4.14 -6.13
N TRP A 175 -4.93 -3.46 -7.14
CA TRP A 175 -5.07 -2.02 -7.29
C TRP A 175 -6.54 -1.59 -7.33
N GLN A 176 -7.38 -2.32 -8.06
CA GLN A 176 -8.81 -2.04 -8.14
C GLN A 176 -9.46 -2.06 -6.75
N SER A 177 -9.17 -3.08 -5.94
CA SER A 177 -9.73 -3.20 -4.59
C SER A 177 -9.26 -2.10 -3.65
N GLU A 178 -7.99 -1.70 -3.73
CA GLU A 178 -7.44 -0.62 -2.90
C GLU A 178 -8.04 0.74 -3.26
N PHE A 179 -8.17 1.03 -4.56
CA PHE A 179 -8.84 2.27 -4.99
C PHE A 179 -10.34 2.26 -4.67
N LEU A 180 -11.00 1.10 -4.64
CA LEU A 180 -12.38 0.98 -4.16
C LEU A 180 -12.48 1.31 -2.66
N ALA A 181 -11.53 0.87 -1.84
CA ALA A 181 -11.49 1.20 -0.41
C ALA A 181 -11.32 2.71 -0.19
N VAL A 182 -10.39 3.36 -0.91
CA VAL A 182 -10.20 4.82 -0.88
C VAL A 182 -11.44 5.57 -1.35
N LEU A 183 -12.03 5.16 -2.48
CA LEU A 183 -13.25 5.77 -2.99
C LEU A 183 -14.38 5.67 -1.96
N SER A 184 -14.51 4.50 -1.32
CA SER A 184 -15.48 4.29 -0.25
C SER A 184 -15.24 5.24 0.91
N LEU A 185 -14.00 5.41 1.38
CA LEU A 185 -13.68 6.37 2.43
C LEU A 185 -14.05 7.80 2.02
N VAL A 186 -13.64 8.24 0.82
CA VAL A 186 -13.90 9.59 0.31
C VAL A 186 -15.40 9.89 0.23
N ILE A 187 -16.22 8.95 -0.24
CA ILE A 187 -17.67 9.12 -0.40
C ILE A 187 -18.43 8.93 0.90
N LEU A 188 -18.13 7.87 1.66
CA LEU A 188 -18.87 7.55 2.88
C LEU A 188 -18.66 8.61 3.97
N THR A 189 -17.48 9.23 4.05
CA THR A 189 -17.21 10.31 5.01
C THR A 189 -18.05 11.58 4.77
N ILE A 190 -18.70 11.71 3.60
CA ILE A 190 -19.68 12.77 3.36
C ILE A 190 -20.89 12.59 4.29
N PHE A 191 -21.40 11.35 4.38
CA PHE A 191 -22.68 11.02 4.99
C PHE A 191 -22.57 10.41 6.38
N LEU A 192 -21.57 9.56 6.59
CA LEU A 192 -21.38 8.81 7.83
C LEU A 192 -20.49 9.56 8.82
N ARG A 193 -20.60 9.19 10.10
CA ARG A 193 -19.84 9.79 11.21
C ARG A 193 -19.27 8.71 12.10
N GLN A 194 -17.96 8.77 12.35
CA GLN A 194 -17.31 8.06 13.44
C GLN A 194 -16.90 9.10 14.48
N LYS A 195 -17.60 9.13 15.62
CA LYS A 195 -17.35 10.12 16.66
C LYS A 195 -15.88 10.08 17.11
N ASP A 196 -15.26 11.26 17.24
CA ASP A 196 -13.89 11.48 17.72
C ASP A 196 -12.79 10.86 16.82
N SER A 197 -13.12 10.49 15.58
CA SER A 197 -12.16 10.00 14.58
C SER A 197 -11.59 11.15 13.74
N PRO A 198 -10.26 11.21 13.51
CA PRO A 198 -9.66 12.18 12.58
C PRO A 198 -9.96 11.89 11.11
N GLN A 199 -10.55 10.73 10.78
CA GLN A 199 -11.03 10.37 9.44
C GLN A 199 -12.53 10.67 9.24
N SER A 200 -13.13 11.48 10.12
CA SER A 200 -14.57 11.76 10.07
C SER A 200 -14.89 13.17 10.52
N LYS A 201 -15.84 13.80 9.83
CA LYS A 201 -16.30 15.14 10.20
C LYS A 201 -16.93 15.14 11.60
N PRO A 202 -16.96 16.30 12.29
CA PRO A 202 -17.72 16.46 13.52
C PRO A 202 -19.19 16.05 13.36
N LEU A 203 -19.80 15.57 14.45
CA LEU A 203 -21.19 15.08 14.42
C LEU A 203 -22.18 16.15 13.96
N ALA A 204 -21.97 17.41 14.36
CA ALA A 204 -22.81 18.54 13.99
C ALA A 204 -22.49 19.13 12.60
N ALA A 205 -21.42 18.68 11.94
CA ALA A 205 -21.03 19.21 10.64
C ALA A 205 -22.01 18.77 9.54
N PRO A 206 -22.48 19.69 8.67
CA PRO A 206 -23.37 19.35 7.57
C PRO A 206 -22.67 18.47 6.52
N HIS A 207 -23.44 17.74 5.72
CA HIS A 207 -22.88 16.91 4.64
C HIS A 207 -22.09 17.72 3.61
N SER A 208 -22.44 18.99 3.39
CA SER A 208 -21.74 19.89 2.47
C SER A 208 -20.40 20.42 2.98
N GLN A 209 -20.11 20.31 4.27
CA GLN A 209 -18.81 20.72 4.83
C GLN A 209 -17.72 19.78 4.29
N THR A 210 -16.62 20.37 3.82
CA THR A 210 -15.47 19.67 3.23
C THR A 210 -14.26 19.89 4.13
N GLY A 211 -13.59 18.81 4.50
CA GLY A 211 -12.53 18.84 5.51
C GLY A 211 -13.04 19.15 6.92
N ASP A 212 -12.09 19.37 7.80
CA ASP A 212 -12.29 19.77 9.21
C ASP A 212 -12.35 21.30 9.39
#